data_AF-A0A968ETJ1-F1
#
_entry.id   AF-A0A968ETJ1-F1
#
_cell.length_a   1.000
_cell.length_b   1.000
_cell.length_c   1.000
_cell.angle_alpha   90.00
_cell.angle_beta   90.00
_cell.angle_gamma   90.00
#
_symmetry.space_group_name_H-M   'P 1'
#
loop_
_entity.id
_entity.type
_entity.pdbx_description
1 polymer ?
#
loop_
_entity_poly.entity_id
_entity_poly.type
_entity_poly.pdbx_seq_one_letter_code
_entity_poly.pdbx_strand_id
1 'polypeptide(L)' 'MTSELASLRTVAESCVACRLSETRTTVVFGEGAPDADLMFVGEAPGKNEDLQGEPF' A
#
# COMPACT_ATOMS: atom_id res chain seq x y z
N MET A 1 16.65 -3.06 -6.01
CA MET A 1 15.22 -3.41 -6.12
C MET A 1 14.50 -3.42 -4.77
N THR A 2 14.96 -4.13 -3.73
CA THR A 2 14.36 -4.04 -2.37
C THR A 2 14.35 -2.62 -1.79
N SER A 3 15.42 -1.83 -2.01
CA SER A 3 15.53 -0.47 -1.49
C SER A 3 14.56 0.54 -2.14
N GLU A 4 14.16 0.32 -3.38
CA GLU A 4 13.28 1.25 -4.12
C GLU A 4 11.82 1.09 -3.68
N LEU A 5 11.34 -0.15 -3.53
CA LEU A 5 10.01 -0.41 -2.98
C LEU A 5 9.88 0.09 -1.53
N ALA A 6 10.94 -0.06 -0.73
CA ALA A 6 10.97 0.51 0.62
C ALA A 6 10.87 2.05 0.61
N SER A 7 11.59 2.73 -0.29
CA SER A 7 11.48 4.18 -0.45
C SER A 7 10.08 4.61 -0.90
N LEU A 8 9.47 3.88 -1.85
CA LEU A 8 8.11 4.18 -2.32
C LEU A 8 7.07 3.97 -1.22
N ARG A 9 7.24 2.94 -0.37
CA ARG A 9 6.40 2.71 0.79
C ARG A 9 6.41 3.93 1.73
N THR A 10 7.59 4.45 2.07
CA THR A 10 7.70 5.65 2.93
C THR A 10 6.99 6.86 2.33
N VAL A 11 7.12 7.08 1.02
CA VAL A 11 6.40 8.17 0.34
C VAL A 11 4.89 7.94 0.43
N ALA A 12 4.40 6.73 0.14
CA ALA A 12 2.99 6.38 0.16
C ALA A 12 2.37 6.55 1.55
N GLU A 13 3.05 6.11 2.61
CA GLU A 13 2.60 6.21 4.01
C GLU A 13 2.31 7.67 4.42
N SER A 14 3.08 8.62 3.89
CA SER A 14 2.90 10.06 4.14
C SER A 14 1.94 10.78 3.18
N CYS A 15 1.36 10.07 2.20
CA CYS A 15 0.63 10.70 1.10
C CYS A 15 -0.71 11.31 1.54
N VAL A 16 -0.85 12.63 1.38
CA VAL A 16 -2.09 13.38 1.66
C VAL A 16 -2.65 14.06 0.40
N ALA A 17 -2.34 13.52 -0.77
CA ALA A 17 -2.67 14.16 -2.06
C ALA A 17 -4.17 14.13 -2.42
N CYS A 18 -5.01 13.39 -1.69
CA CYS A 18 -6.44 13.33 -1.92
C CYS A 18 -7.22 13.06 -0.63
N ARG A 19 -8.54 13.29 -0.67
CA ARG A 19 -9.46 13.13 0.47
C ARG A 19 -9.46 11.76 1.16
N LEU A 20 -8.97 10.70 0.51
CA LEU A 20 -8.91 9.37 1.11
C LEU A 20 -7.96 9.33 2.31
N SER A 21 -6.98 10.25 2.39
CA SER A 21 -6.10 10.37 3.57
C SER A 21 -6.83 10.83 4.82
N GLU A 22 -8.01 11.43 4.69
CA GLU A 22 -8.76 11.98 5.81
C GLU A 22 -9.48 10.88 6.62
N THR A 23 -9.77 9.74 5.98
CA THR A 23 -10.63 8.70 6.58
C THR A 23 -9.95 7.35 6.77
N ARG A 24 -8.85 7.07 6.07
CA ARG A 24 -8.13 5.79 6.19
C ARG A 24 -7.46 5.67 7.56
N THR A 25 -7.36 4.46 8.08
CA THR A 25 -6.60 4.16 9.30
C THR A 25 -5.10 4.07 8.98
N THR A 26 -4.75 3.37 7.91
CA THR A 26 -3.37 3.26 7.45
C THR A 26 -3.29 3.14 5.93
N VAL A 27 -2.11 3.39 5.38
CA VAL A 27 -1.85 3.12 3.97
C VAL A 27 -1.57 1.63 3.81
N VAL A 28 -2.39 0.96 3.01
CA VAL A 28 -2.12 -0.41 2.58
C VAL A 28 -1.24 -0.35 1.34
N PHE A 29 0.06 -0.54 1.56
CA PHE A 29 1.03 -0.67 0.46
C PHE A 29 1.02 -2.10 -0.08
N GLY A 30 1.63 -2.31 -1.26
CA GLY A 30 1.82 -3.66 -1.79
C GLY A 30 2.75 -4.52 -0.93
N GLU A 31 2.49 -5.82 -0.92
CA GLU A 31 3.34 -6.84 -0.32
C GLU A 31 3.64 -7.95 -1.34
N GLY A 32 4.81 -8.56 -1.22
CA GLY A 32 5.25 -9.66 -2.07
C GLY A 32 6.76 -9.68 -2.28
N ALA A 33 7.23 -10.68 -3.02
CA ALA A 33 8.62 -10.74 -3.43
C ALA A 33 8.92 -9.62 -4.44
N PRO A 34 9.96 -8.79 -4.24
CA PRO A 34 10.32 -7.72 -5.18
C PRO A 34 10.67 -8.20 -6.60
N ASP A 35 11.01 -9.47 -6.73
CA ASP A 35 11.35 -10.18 -7.95
C ASP A 35 10.26 -11.16 -8.41
N ALA A 36 9.03 -11.02 -7.89
CA ALA A 36 7.91 -11.85 -8.34
C ALA A 36 7.63 -11.67 -9.85
N ASP A 37 7.48 -12.77 -10.56
CA ASP A 37 7.14 -12.78 -11.99
C ASP A 37 5.70 -12.30 -12.27
N LEU A 38 4.83 -12.32 -11.25
CA LEU A 38 3.42 -11.99 -11.36
C LEU A 38 2.99 -11.04 -10.23
N MET A 39 2.29 -9.97 -10.60
CA MET A 39 1.70 -9.00 -9.67
C MET A 39 0.17 -9.00 -9.83
N PHE A 40 -0.54 -9.04 -8.71
CA PHE A 40 -1.99 -8.84 -8.66
C PHE A 40 -2.30 -7.41 -8.24
N VAL A 41 -3.20 -6.75 -8.96
CA VAL A 41 -3.62 -5.36 -8.69
C VAL A 41 -5.13 -5.35 -8.49
N GLY A 42 -5.57 -5.06 -7.27
CA GLY A 42 -6.98 -4.87 -6.91
C GLY A 42 -7.47 -3.45 -7.18
N GLU A 43 -8.67 -3.13 -6.69
CA GLU A 43 -9.26 -1.79 -6.82
C GLU A 43 -8.74 -0.82 -5.75
N ALA A 44 -9.01 -1.12 -4.48
CA ALA A 44 -8.64 -0.32 -3.31
C ALA A 44 -8.70 -1.17 -2.03
N PRO A 45 -8.09 -0.72 -0.92
CA PRO A 45 -8.24 -1.40 0.37
C PRO A 45 -9.69 -1.39 0.85
N GLY A 46 -10.18 -2.55 1.29
CA GLY A 46 -11.42 -2.66 2.03
C GLY A 46 -11.24 -2.27 3.50
N LYS A 47 -12.27 -2.55 4.32
CA LYS A 47 -12.26 -2.20 5.74
C LYS A 47 -11.24 -3.01 6.55
N ASN A 48 -11.08 -4.29 6.26
CA ASN A 48 -10.19 -5.14 7.03
C ASN A 48 -8.73 -4.84 6.68
N GLU A 49 -8.48 -4.66 5.38
CA GLU A 49 -7.20 -4.26 4.81
C GLU A 49 -6.76 -2.91 5.38
N ASP A 50 -7.65 -1.90 5.42
CA ASP A 50 -7.37 -0.61 6.06
C ASP A 50 -7.03 -0.73 7.55
N LEU A 51 -7.66 -1.66 8.27
CA LEU A 51 -7.37 -1.89 9.69
C LEU A 51 -6.07 -2.68 9.93
N GLN A 52 -5.72 -3.58 9.01
CA GLN A 52 -4.57 -4.48 9.13
C GLN A 52 -3.30 -3.88 8.52
N GLY A 53 -3.43 -3.02 7.51
CA GLY A 53 -2.29 -2.52 6.73
C GLY A 53 -1.79 -3.50 5.67
N GLU A 54 -2.54 -4.57 5.38
CA GLU A 54 -2.16 -5.66 4.47
C GLU A 54 -3.15 -5.74 3.29
N PRO A 55 -2.68 -6.01 2.06
CA PRO A 55 -3.54 -6.15 0.89
C PRO A 55 -4.18 -7.53 0.80
N PHE A 56 -5.43 -7.57 0.32
CA PHE A 56 -6.27 -8.78 0.13
C PHE A 56 -6.52 -9.56 1.43
#